data_AF-A0A3Q4HEM3-F1
#
_entry.id   AF-A0A3Q4HEM3-F1
#
_cell.length_a   1.000
_cell.length_b   1.000
_cell.length_c   1.000
_cell.angle_alpha   90.00
_cell.angle_beta   90.00
_cell.angle_gamma   90.00
#
_symmetry.space_group_name_H-M   'P 1'
#
loop_
_entity.id
_entity.type
_entity.pdbx_description
1 polymer ?
#
loop_
_entity_poly.entity_id
_entity_poly.type
_entity_poly.pdbx_seq_one_letter_code
_entity_poly.pdbx_strand_id
1 'polypeptide(L)' 'MEETLKCPVCQDFFIDPVTLQCGHNFCLTCIQAVWETDVSDEGPFFCPECQIFLP' A
#
# COMPACT_ATOMS: atom_id res chain seq x y z
N MET A 1 -18.72 -13.99 5.42
CA MET A 1 -18.24 -13.22 4.26
C MET A 1 -17.37 -12.14 4.85
N GLU A 2 -16.07 -12.38 4.90
CA GLU A 2 -15.15 -11.56 5.70
C GLU A 2 -13.87 -11.41 4.87
N GLU A 3 -14.02 -10.82 3.69
CA GLU A 3 -12.98 -10.81 2.65
C GLU A 3 -12.37 -9.42 2.43
N THR A 4 -12.71 -8.42 3.25
CA THR A 4 -12.33 -7.01 2.98
C THR A 4 -11.34 -6.41 4.00
N LEU A 5 -10.81 -7.19 4.94
CA LEU A 5 -9.92 -6.69 6.01
C LEU A 5 -8.46 -7.14 5.86
N LYS A 6 -8.09 -7.64 4.67
CA LYS A 6 -6.73 -8.12 4.39
C LYS A 6 -5.98 -7.14 3.50
N CYS A 7 -4.72 -6.92 3.84
CA CYS A 7 -3.82 -6.14 3.01
C CYS A 7 -3.50 -6.92 1.74
N PRO A 8 -3.67 -6.32 0.54
CA PRO A 8 -3.40 -7.01 -0.71
C PRO A 8 -1.91 -7.33 -0.91
N VAL A 9 -1.01 -6.64 -0.20
CA VAL A 9 0.45 -6.87 -0.27
C VAL A 9 0.88 -8.10 0.53
N CYS A 10 0.50 -8.20 1.81
CA CYS A 10 0.86 -9.37 2.64
C CYS A 10 -0.22 -10.46 2.69
N GLN A 11 -1.42 -10.22 2.13
CA GLN A 11 -2.58 -11.11 2.18
C GLN A 11 -3.04 -11.48 3.61
N ASP A 12 -2.62 -10.67 4.59
CA ASP A 12 -2.89 -10.81 6.02
C ASP A 12 -3.73 -9.65 6.54
N PHE A 13 -4.24 -9.76 7.77
CA PHE A 13 -4.97 -8.67 8.40
C PHE A 13 -4.16 -7.38 8.42
N PHE A 14 -4.84 -6.24 8.23
CA PHE A 14 -4.21 -4.94 8.32
C PHE A 14 -3.56 -4.72 9.69
N ILE A 15 -2.27 -4.43 9.69
CA ILE A 15 -1.50 -3.98 10.85
C ILE A 15 -1.11 -2.54 10.58
N ASP A 16 -1.60 -1.62 11.42
CA ASP A 16 -1.49 -0.18 11.23
C ASP A 16 -1.83 0.25 9.79
N PRO A 17 -3.10 0.09 9.37
CA PRO A 17 -3.51 0.42 8.01
C PRO A 17 -3.34 1.90 7.75
N VAL A 18 -2.68 2.21 6.63
CA VAL A 18 -2.71 3.54 6.04
C VAL A 18 -3.67 3.55 4.86
N THR A 19 -4.47 4.61 4.79
CA THR A 19 -5.35 4.86 3.65
C THR A 19 -4.64 5.80 2.69
N LEU A 20 -4.41 5.33 1.47
CA LEU A 20 -3.88 6.15 0.38
C LEU A 20 -4.94 7.12 -0.15
N GLN A 21 -4.52 8.17 -0.87
CA GLN A 21 -5.45 9.16 -1.45
C GLN A 21 -6.47 8.55 -2.43
N CYS A 22 -6.12 7.42 -3.05
CA CYS A 22 -7.05 6.65 -3.91
C CYS A 22 -8.13 5.88 -3.13
N GLY A 23 -8.08 5.85 -1.79
CA GLY A 23 -9.02 5.15 -0.93
C GLY A 23 -8.63 3.70 -0.59
N HIS A 24 -7.51 3.20 -1.09
CA HIS A 24 -7.01 1.85 -0.78
C HIS A 24 -6.21 1.80 0.51
N ASN A 25 -6.28 0.65 1.17
CA ASN A 25 -5.79 0.44 2.52
C ASN A 25 -4.63 -0.56 2.45
N PHE A 26 -3.52 -0.26 3.13
CA PHE A 26 -2.36 -1.15 3.19
C PHE A 26 -1.73 -1.09 4.57
N CYS A 27 -1.04 -2.14 5.00
CA CYS A 27 -0.22 -2.03 6.21
C CYS A 27 0.87 -0.98 5.98
N LEU A 28 1.14 -0.14 6.99
CA LEU A 28 2.20 0.87 6.92
C LEU A 28 3.53 0.27 6.45
N THR A 29 3.91 -0.87 7.02
CA THR A 29 5.14 -1.60 6.67
C THR A 29 5.14 -2.13 5.25
N CYS A 30 3.98 -2.61 4.77
CA CYS A 30 3.84 -3.13 3.41
C CYS A 30 3.99 -2.03 2.37
N ILE A 31 3.34 -0.89 2.57
CA ILE A 31 3.43 0.22 1.61
C ILE A 31 4.82 0.86 1.63
N GLN A 32 5.43 0.99 2.82
CA GLN A 32 6.81 1.46 2.94
C GLN A 32 7.78 0.54 2.21
N ALA A 33 7.68 -0.78 2.40
CA ALA A 33 8.54 -1.74 1.69
C ALA A 33 8.39 -1.67 0.16
N VAL A 34 7.18 -1.40 -0.35
CA VAL A 34 6.95 -1.18 -1.78
C VAL A 34 7.66 0.08 -2.26
N TRP A 35 7.52 1.19 -1.52
CA TRP A 35 8.17 2.46 -1.88
C TRP A 35 9.70 2.44 -1.69
N GLU A 36 10.22 1.70 -0.71
CA GLU A 36 11.66 1.53 -0.48
C GLU A 36 12.35 0.66 -1.54
N THR A 37 11.60 -0.23 -2.21
CA THR A 37 12.14 -1.07 -3.31
C THR A 37 12.39 -0.24 -4.57
N ASP A 38 11.65 0.85 -4.77
CA ASP A 38 11.89 1.79 -5.86
C ASP A 38 13.03 2.74 -5.46
N VAL A 39 14.24 2.37 -5.89
CA VAL A 39 15.58 2.93 -5.57
C VAL A 39 15.80 4.42 -5.91
N SER A 40 14.74 5.18 -6.15
CA SER A 40 14.81 6.62 -6.31
C SER A 40 14.58 7.26 -4.94
N ASP A 41 15.50 8.12 -4.50
CA ASP A 41 15.41 8.94 -3.27
C ASP A 41 14.10 9.77 -3.19
N GLU A 42 13.39 9.85 -4.33
CA GLU A 42 12.13 10.55 -4.55
C GLU A 42 11.14 9.68 -5.38
N GLY A 43 11.21 8.36 -5.21
CA GLY A 43 10.41 7.38 -5.94
C GLY A 43 8.91 7.67 -5.84
N PRO A 44 8.17 7.63 -6.96
CA PRO A 44 6.81 8.13 -6.98
C PRO A 44 5.89 7.23 -6.14
N PHE A 45 5.20 7.81 -5.16
CA PHE A 45 4.27 7.13 -4.28
C PHE A 45 3.13 6.52 -5.09
N PHE A 46 3.20 5.24 -5.48
CA PHE A 46 2.13 4.57 -6.20
C PHE A 46 1.31 3.66 -5.29
N CYS A 47 0.04 3.48 -5.67
CA CYS A 47 -0.83 2.50 -5.04
C CYS A 47 -0.65 1.14 -5.73
N PRO A 48 -0.31 0.05 -5.00
CA PRO A 48 -0.15 -1.29 -5.57
C PRO A 48 -1.41 -1.83 -6.27
N GLU A 49 -2.59 -1.53 -5.72
CA GLU A 49 -3.88 -1.98 -6.26
C GLU A 49 -4.30 -1.19 -7.49
N CYS A 50 -4.13 0.14 -7.46
CA CYS A 50 -4.52 0.97 -8.59
C CYS A 50 -3.47 0.98 -9.70
N GLN A 51 -2.22 0.67 -9.37
CA GLN A 51 -1.04 0.89 -10.21
C GLN A 51 -0.97 2.35 -10.75
N ILE A 52 -1.49 3.31 -9.97
CA ILE A 52 -1.43 4.75 -10.28
C ILE A 52 -0.48 5.45 -9.32
N PHE A 53 0.23 6.45 -9.83
CA PHE A 53 0.96 7.40 -9.01
C PHE A 53 -0.02 8.29 -8.25
N LEU A 54 0.20 8.39 -6.95
CA LEU A 54 -0.51 9.31 -6.08
C LEU A 54 0.29 10.62 -6.09
N PRO A 55 -0.34 11.75 -6.43
CA PRO A 55 0.30 13.07 -6.40
C PRO A 55 0.56 13.57 -4.97
#